data_AF-A0AAV7B470-F1
#
_entry.id   AF-A0AAV7B470-F1
#
_cell.length_a   1.000
_cell.length_b   1.000
_cell.length_c   1.000
_cell.angle_alpha   90.00
_cell.angle_beta   90.00
_cell.angle_gamma   90.00
#
_symmetry.space_group_name_H-M   'P 1'
#
loop_
_entity.id
_entity.type
_entity.pdbx_description
1 polymer ?
#
loop_
_entity_poly.entity_id
_entity_poly.type
_entity_poly.pdbx_seq_one_letter_code
_entity_poly.pdbx_strand_id
1 'polypeptide(L)'
;MSVFRSGVLVLTSPLSALSMRLAPILASAAKIVQDTLYVHLQPGLLLTGSSQPTSTYIPATQEVCSLISKLYSDADVHGNLDVRVLLTNIKNQSGSQQTLSSVQNLSHPPEVVLTDFQTIDGGQYNPAKQQLERYATNSYSCHPHLTSVLLYPEYGIEEDIINLKETDSEGNPLQSHSDVVVGGTFDRLHNAHKILLSVCCLLSERRLLIGVADKELLDNKALKELIEPYEKRVEKLAQFLVDVKPSLGYDIVPISDPFGPSITDPELKCIVVSEETQKGGQSVNKRRLENGLSELRIHEIQLVTDPKHSENEEEKISSSSFRNRLLGTLLKTPAENPSMPSRPYVIGLTGGSGSGKSSIAKILEKLGAALIDCDKLGHQSYKPGGPAYQKVIDEFGTDIVCEDGTINRRAIASKVFGNKDQLKRLTDIVWPAIATLAKEAVKEAAAEGIFLHFEPP
;
A
#
# COMPACT_ATOMS: atom_id res chain seq x y z
N MET A 1 -23.09 0.09 -8.85
CA MET A 1 -22.17 -0.98 -8.40
C MET A 1 -21.40 -1.42 -9.63
N SER A 2 -20.08 -1.56 -9.51
CA SER A 2 -19.23 -2.17 -10.55
C SER A 2 -19.68 -3.60 -10.83
N VAL A 3 -19.48 -4.06 -12.06
CA VAL A 3 -20.02 -5.34 -12.55
C VAL A 3 -18.95 -6.42 -12.59
N PHE A 4 -17.69 -6.03 -12.81
CA PHE A 4 -16.57 -6.95 -13.00
C PHE A 4 -15.48 -6.71 -11.96
N ARG A 5 -14.77 -7.77 -11.56
CA ARG A 5 -13.64 -7.64 -10.64
C ARG A 5 -12.38 -7.14 -11.32
N SER A 6 -12.10 -7.66 -12.51
CA SER A 6 -10.89 -7.35 -13.28
C SER A 6 -11.23 -6.95 -14.72
N GLY A 7 -10.43 -6.06 -15.30
CA GLY A 7 -10.55 -5.72 -16.71
C GLY A 7 -9.29 -5.17 -17.34
N VAL A 8 -9.26 -5.14 -18.67
CA VAL A 8 -8.20 -4.47 -19.45
C VAL A 8 -8.80 -3.29 -20.19
N LEU A 9 -8.27 -2.09 -19.96
CA LEU A 9 -8.53 -0.90 -20.75
C LEU A 9 -7.48 -0.76 -21.85
N VAL A 10 -7.90 -0.93 -23.10
CA VAL A 10 -7.08 -0.74 -24.29
C VAL A 10 -7.26 0.68 -24.80
N LEU A 11 -6.24 1.52 -24.58
CA LEU A 11 -6.24 2.92 -25.02
C LEU A 11 -5.73 3.02 -26.46
N THR A 12 -6.64 3.35 -27.35
CA THR A 12 -6.45 3.40 -28.82
C THR A 12 -6.22 4.81 -29.36
N SER A 13 -6.63 5.85 -28.62
CA SER A 13 -6.37 7.24 -29.02
C SER A 13 -4.85 7.53 -29.11
N PRO A 14 -4.43 8.48 -29.96
CA PRO A 14 -3.06 8.97 -29.99
C PRO A 14 -2.59 9.46 -28.61
N LEU A 15 -1.29 9.30 -28.30
CA LEU A 15 -0.71 9.65 -26.98
C LEU A 15 -0.99 11.10 -26.58
N SER A 16 -0.84 12.04 -27.52
CA SER A 16 -1.10 13.46 -27.31
C SER A 16 -2.54 13.76 -26.87
N ALA A 17 -3.52 13.04 -27.43
CA ALA A 17 -4.94 13.21 -27.11
C ALA A 17 -5.34 12.55 -25.78
N LEU A 18 -4.64 11.50 -25.35
CA LEU A 18 -4.94 10.79 -24.10
C LEU A 18 -4.72 11.68 -22.88
N SER A 19 -3.73 12.56 -22.92
CA SER A 19 -3.37 13.42 -21.79
C SER A 19 -4.56 14.16 -21.17
N MET A 20 -5.49 14.68 -21.97
CA MET A 20 -6.69 15.39 -21.48
C MET A 20 -7.91 14.50 -21.23
N ARG A 21 -7.87 13.25 -21.72
CA ARG A 21 -9.02 12.33 -21.71
C ARG A 21 -8.93 11.25 -20.64
N LEU A 22 -7.75 11.04 -20.04
CA LEU A 22 -7.50 9.97 -19.08
C LEU A 22 -8.46 9.99 -17.89
N ALA A 23 -8.61 11.11 -17.18
CA ALA A 23 -9.48 11.18 -16.02
C ALA A 23 -10.95 10.79 -16.31
N PRO A 24 -11.64 11.35 -17.33
CA PRO A 24 -12.98 10.89 -17.72
C PRO A 24 -13.04 9.40 -18.11
N ILE A 25 -12.03 8.90 -18.82
CA ILE A 25 -11.95 7.48 -19.22
C ILE A 25 -11.83 6.58 -17.99
N LEU A 26 -10.92 6.90 -17.07
CA LEU A 26 -10.71 6.16 -15.82
C LEU A 26 -11.97 6.19 -14.94
N ALA A 27 -12.64 7.35 -14.85
CA ALA A 27 -13.90 7.46 -14.13
C ALA A 27 -15.00 6.56 -14.72
N SER A 28 -15.00 6.39 -16.04
CA SER A 28 -15.95 5.51 -16.74
C SER A 28 -15.59 4.03 -16.52
N ALA A 29 -14.31 3.69 -16.57
CA ALA A 29 -13.82 2.34 -16.29
C ALA A 29 -14.07 1.92 -14.83
N ALA A 30 -13.88 2.83 -13.87
CA ALA A 30 -14.10 2.59 -12.44
C ALA A 30 -15.58 2.34 -12.08
N LYS A 31 -16.53 2.73 -12.94
CA LYS A 31 -17.95 2.36 -12.79
C LYS A 31 -18.21 0.90 -13.18
N ILE A 32 -17.31 0.27 -13.93
CA ILE A 32 -17.47 -1.06 -14.53
C ILE A 32 -16.61 -2.09 -13.80
N VAL A 33 -15.36 -1.74 -13.48
CA VAL A 33 -14.35 -2.60 -12.86
C VAL A 33 -14.16 -2.23 -11.39
N GLN A 34 -14.11 -3.23 -10.51
CA GLN A 34 -14.04 -3.04 -9.07
C GLN A 34 -12.62 -3.11 -8.49
N ASP A 35 -11.87 -4.17 -8.82
CA ASP A 35 -10.67 -4.54 -8.08
C ASP A 35 -9.39 -4.19 -8.86
N THR A 36 -9.22 -4.68 -10.08
CA THR A 36 -7.98 -4.48 -10.86
C THR A 36 -8.25 -4.04 -12.30
N LEU A 37 -7.70 -2.89 -12.68
CA LEU A 37 -7.76 -2.39 -14.06
C LEU A 37 -6.37 -2.36 -14.67
N TYR A 38 -6.14 -3.26 -15.61
CA TYR A 38 -4.95 -3.22 -16.46
C TYR A 38 -5.12 -2.19 -17.55
N VAL A 39 -4.13 -1.35 -17.82
CA VAL A 39 -4.18 -0.38 -18.92
C VAL A 39 -3.11 -0.73 -19.95
N HIS A 40 -3.53 -0.94 -21.20
CA HIS A 40 -2.65 -1.22 -22.32
C HIS A 40 -2.70 -0.08 -23.32
N LEU A 41 -1.58 0.62 -23.51
CA LEU A 41 -1.44 1.66 -24.51
C LEU A 41 -1.28 1.03 -25.90
N GLN A 42 -2.17 1.34 -26.82
CA GLN A 42 -2.20 0.84 -28.19
C GLN A 42 -2.60 1.97 -29.16
N PRO A 43 -1.84 3.07 -29.18
CA PRO A 43 -2.19 4.24 -29.98
C PRO A 43 -2.28 3.86 -31.46
N GLY A 44 -3.41 4.19 -32.09
CA GLY A 44 -3.68 3.88 -33.50
C GLY A 44 -4.18 2.47 -33.77
N LEU A 45 -4.48 1.66 -32.75
CA LEU A 45 -5.11 0.36 -32.94
C LEU A 45 -6.50 0.52 -33.57
N LEU A 46 -6.64 0.01 -34.79
CA LEU A 46 -7.91 0.02 -35.52
C LEU A 46 -8.76 -1.19 -35.10
N LEU A 47 -9.98 -0.91 -34.65
CA LEU A 47 -10.99 -1.93 -34.34
C LEU A 47 -12.06 -2.05 -35.44
N THR A 48 -11.94 -1.27 -36.50
CA THR A 48 -12.82 -1.31 -37.68
C THR A 48 -12.11 -2.02 -38.84
N GLY A 49 -12.82 -2.93 -39.51
CA GLY A 49 -12.29 -3.70 -40.64
C GLY A 49 -12.23 -5.21 -40.40
N SER A 50 -11.77 -5.93 -41.44
CA SER A 50 -11.69 -7.40 -41.47
C SER A 50 -10.35 -7.95 -40.98
N SER A 51 -9.30 -7.13 -40.94
CA SER A 51 -7.98 -7.52 -40.44
C SER A 51 -7.99 -7.78 -38.94
N GLN A 52 -7.21 -8.77 -38.50
CA GLN A 52 -7.03 -9.06 -37.08
C GLN A 52 -6.26 -7.90 -36.41
N PRO A 53 -6.75 -7.34 -35.30
CA PRO A 53 -6.04 -6.29 -34.57
C PRO A 53 -4.76 -6.86 -33.95
N THR A 54 -3.64 -6.17 -34.17
CA THR A 54 -2.32 -6.57 -33.68
C THR A 54 -1.71 -5.47 -32.83
N SER A 55 -1.06 -5.84 -31.74
CA SER A 55 -0.33 -4.90 -30.88
C SER A 55 0.79 -4.20 -31.66
N THR A 56 0.90 -2.88 -31.50
CA THR A 56 2.00 -2.08 -32.04
C THR A 56 3.02 -1.77 -30.95
N TYR A 57 4.28 -1.59 -31.35
CA TYR A 57 5.34 -1.17 -30.44
C TYR A 57 5.32 0.33 -30.25
N ILE A 58 5.50 0.76 -28.99
CA ILE A 58 5.64 2.16 -28.62
C ILE A 58 7.09 2.39 -28.17
N PRO A 59 7.78 3.42 -28.68
CA PRO A 59 9.11 3.78 -28.18
C PRO A 59 9.00 4.30 -26.73
N ALA A 60 9.94 3.88 -25.89
CA ALA A 60 10.06 4.42 -24.54
C ALA A 60 10.62 5.86 -24.60
N THR A 61 9.73 6.85 -24.51
CA THR A 61 10.06 8.28 -24.56
C THR A 61 9.67 8.98 -23.26
N GLN A 62 10.18 10.20 -23.07
CA GLN A 62 9.76 11.04 -21.94
C GLN A 62 8.24 11.28 -21.94
N GLU A 63 7.62 11.43 -23.11
CA GLU A 63 6.16 11.60 -23.24
C GLU A 63 5.40 10.38 -22.68
N VAL A 64 5.84 9.17 -22.99
CA VAL A 64 5.25 7.93 -22.45
C VAL A 64 5.40 7.85 -20.93
N CYS A 65 6.58 8.20 -20.39
CA CYS A 65 6.79 8.31 -18.95
C CYS A 65 5.81 9.30 -18.29
N SER A 66 5.68 10.51 -18.86
CA SER A 66 4.77 11.53 -18.36
C SER A 66 3.31 11.09 -18.41
N LEU A 67 2.90 10.38 -19.46
CA LEU A 67 1.55 9.83 -19.58
C LEU A 67 1.26 8.76 -18.53
N ILE A 68 2.22 7.87 -18.27
CA ILE A 68 2.10 6.83 -17.22
C ILE A 68 1.98 7.48 -15.84
N SER A 69 2.82 8.47 -15.54
CA SER A 69 2.72 9.23 -14.30
C SER A 69 1.35 9.88 -14.15
N LYS A 70 0.86 10.56 -15.20
CA LYS A 70 -0.48 11.17 -15.21
C LYS A 70 -1.60 10.16 -14.99
N LEU A 71 -1.53 9.00 -15.64
CA LEU A 71 -2.52 7.94 -15.49
C LEU A 71 -2.61 7.45 -14.05
N TYR A 72 -1.47 7.24 -13.38
CA TYR A 72 -1.47 6.87 -11.97
C TYR A 72 -1.94 8.00 -11.05
N SER A 73 -1.65 9.27 -11.38
CA SER A 73 -2.19 10.43 -10.66
C SER A 73 -3.72 10.49 -10.77
N ASP A 74 -4.25 10.41 -11.99
CA ASP A 74 -5.68 10.47 -12.27
C ASP A 74 -6.43 9.27 -11.66
N ALA A 75 -5.77 8.12 -11.52
CA ALA A 75 -6.34 6.94 -10.87
C ALA A 75 -6.49 7.08 -9.34
N ASP A 76 -5.76 8.00 -8.69
CA ASP A 76 -5.74 8.13 -7.22
C ASP A 76 -7.10 8.53 -6.61
N VAL A 77 -7.92 9.26 -7.39
CA VAL A 77 -9.29 9.60 -6.97
C VAL A 77 -10.13 8.33 -6.80
N HIS A 78 -9.82 7.26 -7.52
CA HIS A 78 -10.50 5.96 -7.50
C HIS A 78 -9.81 4.96 -6.56
N GLY A 79 -9.76 5.28 -5.26
CA GLY A 79 -8.95 4.55 -4.26
C GLY A 79 -9.26 3.05 -4.06
N ASN A 80 -10.35 2.54 -4.62
CA ASN A 80 -10.68 1.10 -4.59
C ASN A 80 -10.11 0.33 -5.80
N LEU A 81 -9.66 1.03 -6.85
CA LEU A 81 -9.25 0.43 -8.11
C LEU A 81 -7.73 0.29 -8.20
N ASP A 82 -7.24 -0.95 -8.26
CA ASP A 82 -5.83 -1.24 -8.50
C ASP A 82 -5.50 -1.09 -9.99
N VAL A 83 -5.09 0.11 -10.39
CA VAL A 83 -4.65 0.38 -11.77
C VAL A 83 -3.22 -0.13 -11.98
N ARG A 84 -2.95 -0.82 -13.10
CA ARG A 84 -1.62 -1.33 -13.50
C ARG A 84 -1.38 -1.06 -14.98
N VAL A 85 -0.38 -0.25 -15.32
CA VAL A 85 -0.06 0.04 -16.73
C VAL A 85 0.87 -1.03 -17.30
N LEU A 86 0.44 -1.71 -18.36
CA LEU A 86 1.20 -2.76 -19.02
C LEU A 86 2.25 -2.15 -19.95
N LEU A 87 3.51 -2.60 -19.81
CA LEU A 87 4.68 -2.08 -20.53
C LEU A 87 5.24 -3.12 -21.52
N THR A 88 4.45 -4.13 -21.87
CA THR A 88 4.85 -5.25 -22.74
C THR A 88 5.14 -4.83 -24.17
N ASN A 89 4.42 -3.83 -24.69
CA ASN A 89 4.64 -3.28 -26.02
C ASN A 89 5.52 -2.02 -26.04
N ILE A 90 6.12 -1.64 -24.91
CA ILE A 90 6.99 -0.47 -24.82
C ILE A 90 8.45 -0.90 -24.83
N LYS A 91 9.21 -0.43 -25.84
CA LYS A 91 10.59 -0.84 -26.09
C LYS A 91 11.55 0.35 -26.15
N ASN A 92 12.76 0.11 -25.66
CA ASN A 92 13.92 0.95 -25.93
C ASN A 92 14.43 0.66 -27.35
N GLN A 93 15.03 1.63 -28.04
CA GLN A 93 15.34 1.60 -29.49
C GLN A 93 16.32 0.48 -29.94
N SER A 94 16.75 -0.40 -29.05
CA SER A 94 17.80 -1.41 -29.23
C SER A 94 17.31 -2.83 -29.59
N GLY A 95 15.99 -3.08 -29.77
CA GLY A 95 15.45 -4.42 -30.01
C GLY A 95 14.91 -4.67 -31.42
N SER A 96 15.36 -5.73 -32.07
CA SER A 96 14.75 -6.26 -33.31
C SER A 96 13.23 -6.52 -33.14
N GLN A 97 12.47 -6.34 -34.22
CA GLN A 97 11.03 -6.58 -34.29
C GLN A 97 10.72 -8.08 -34.10
N GLN A 98 10.69 -8.55 -32.86
CA GLN A 98 9.98 -9.78 -32.54
C GLN A 98 8.49 -9.47 -32.43
N THR A 99 7.63 -10.30 -32.98
CA THR A 99 6.19 -10.24 -32.75
C THR A 99 5.88 -10.61 -31.29
N LEU A 100 5.00 -9.84 -30.63
CA LEU A 100 4.41 -10.23 -29.34
C LEU A 100 3.57 -11.49 -29.58
N SER A 101 4.18 -12.67 -29.43
CA SER A 101 3.56 -13.96 -29.82
C SER A 101 3.18 -14.84 -28.64
N SER A 102 3.45 -14.41 -27.40
CA SER A 102 3.02 -15.14 -26.20
C SER A 102 1.88 -14.41 -25.51
N VAL A 103 0.77 -15.12 -25.30
CA VAL A 103 -0.34 -14.71 -24.44
C VAL A 103 0.20 -14.41 -23.04
N GLN A 104 -0.08 -13.21 -22.53
CA GLN A 104 0.34 -12.80 -21.19
C GLN A 104 -0.64 -13.32 -20.13
N ASN A 105 -0.10 -13.95 -19.08
CA ASN A 105 -0.86 -14.33 -17.90
C ASN A 105 -0.85 -13.16 -16.91
N LEU A 106 -2.00 -12.49 -16.77
CA LEU A 106 -2.21 -11.46 -15.76
C LEU A 106 -2.64 -12.12 -14.46
N SER A 107 -2.18 -11.56 -13.34
CA SER A 107 -2.47 -12.10 -12.00
C SER A 107 -3.96 -12.19 -11.69
N HIS A 108 -4.76 -11.28 -12.26
CA HIS A 108 -6.21 -11.35 -12.27
C HIS A 108 -6.68 -11.47 -13.73
N PRO A 109 -7.09 -12.66 -14.21
CA PRO A 109 -7.60 -12.83 -15.56
C PRO A 109 -8.72 -11.83 -15.86
N PRO A 110 -8.68 -11.08 -16.98
CA PRO A 110 -9.70 -10.08 -17.28
C PRO A 110 -11.08 -10.68 -17.50
N GLU A 111 -12.10 -10.12 -16.85
CA GLU A 111 -13.51 -10.44 -17.08
C GLU A 111 -14.14 -9.51 -18.14
N VAL A 112 -13.59 -8.30 -18.30
CA VAL A 112 -14.03 -7.31 -19.27
C VAL A 112 -12.84 -6.66 -20.01
N VAL A 113 -13.02 -6.37 -21.29
CA VAL A 113 -12.13 -5.51 -22.07
C VAL A 113 -12.84 -4.21 -22.43
N LEU A 114 -12.21 -3.09 -22.09
CA LEU A 114 -12.69 -1.73 -22.29
C LEU A 114 -11.82 -1.03 -23.34
N THR A 115 -12.36 -0.04 -24.02
CA THR A 115 -11.56 0.83 -24.89
C THR A 115 -12.17 2.22 -24.99
N ASP A 116 -11.34 3.22 -25.28
CA ASP A 116 -11.71 4.60 -25.59
C ASP A 116 -12.04 4.81 -27.09
N PHE A 117 -12.06 3.74 -27.88
CA PHE A 117 -12.32 3.79 -29.31
C PHE A 117 -13.68 4.42 -29.64
N GLN A 118 -13.69 5.45 -30.49
CA GLN A 118 -14.89 6.16 -30.91
C GLN A 118 -15.44 5.59 -32.23
N THR A 119 -16.73 5.27 -32.28
CA THR A 119 -17.44 4.85 -33.49
C THR A 119 -18.07 6.06 -34.19
N ILE A 120 -18.11 6.06 -35.53
CA ILE A 120 -18.60 7.17 -36.36
C ILE A 120 -20.07 7.49 -36.06
N ASP A 121 -20.83 6.47 -35.70
CA ASP A 121 -22.27 6.44 -35.47
C ASP A 121 -22.65 6.57 -33.98
N GLY A 122 -21.66 6.69 -33.07
CA GLY A 122 -21.88 6.86 -31.62
C GLY A 122 -22.58 5.70 -30.91
N GLY A 123 -23.02 4.68 -31.66
CA GLY A 123 -23.69 3.47 -31.17
C GLY A 123 -22.72 2.32 -30.90
N GLN A 124 -23.25 1.28 -30.25
CA GLN A 124 -22.52 0.03 -30.01
C GLN A 124 -22.25 -0.73 -31.32
N TYR A 125 -21.15 -0.42 -31.99
CA TYR A 125 -20.74 -1.12 -33.21
C TYR A 125 -20.25 -2.53 -32.83
N ASN A 126 -21.14 -3.52 -32.95
CA ASN A 126 -20.88 -4.92 -32.60
C ASN A 126 -19.58 -5.48 -33.24
N PRO A 127 -19.19 -5.13 -34.49
CA PRO A 127 -17.91 -5.59 -35.03
C PRO A 127 -16.68 -5.06 -34.29
N ALA A 128 -16.67 -3.81 -33.81
CA ALA A 128 -15.52 -3.28 -33.05
C ALA A 128 -15.38 -3.97 -31.68
N LYS A 129 -16.52 -4.27 -31.04
CA LYS A 129 -16.57 -5.08 -29.82
C LYS A 129 -15.98 -6.48 -30.03
N GLN A 130 -16.38 -7.17 -31.09
CA GLN A 130 -15.81 -8.48 -31.44
C GLN A 130 -14.31 -8.42 -31.74
N GLN A 131 -13.84 -7.37 -32.44
CA GLN A 131 -12.40 -7.20 -32.68
C GLN A 131 -11.64 -6.92 -31.39
N LEU A 132 -12.20 -6.16 -30.45
CA LEU A 132 -11.61 -5.92 -29.14
C LEU A 132 -11.50 -7.21 -28.31
N GLU A 133 -12.53 -8.06 -28.32
CA GLU A 133 -12.49 -9.38 -27.66
C GLU A 133 -11.42 -10.28 -28.28
N ARG A 134 -11.33 -10.32 -29.61
CA ARG A 134 -10.27 -11.04 -30.33
C ARG A 134 -8.89 -10.49 -29.97
N TYR A 135 -8.73 -9.18 -29.91
CA TYR A 135 -7.47 -8.57 -29.50
C TYR A 135 -7.06 -9.02 -28.09
N ALA A 136 -7.98 -8.92 -27.13
CA ALA A 136 -7.74 -9.28 -25.74
C ALA A 136 -7.42 -10.76 -25.58
N THR A 137 -8.20 -11.66 -26.18
CA THR A 137 -7.99 -13.12 -26.08
C THR A 137 -6.72 -13.60 -26.79
N ASN A 138 -6.21 -12.87 -27.78
CA ASN A 138 -4.90 -13.14 -28.37
C ASN A 138 -3.74 -12.58 -27.54
N SER A 139 -3.99 -11.55 -26.74
CA SER A 139 -2.95 -10.87 -25.96
C SER A 139 -2.84 -11.42 -24.53
N TYR A 140 -3.94 -11.93 -23.97
CA TYR A 140 -4.05 -12.29 -22.55
C TYR A 140 -4.84 -13.57 -22.31
N SER A 141 -4.51 -14.24 -21.21
CA SER A 141 -5.34 -15.31 -20.66
C SER A 141 -6.56 -14.69 -19.97
N CYS A 142 -7.66 -14.61 -20.69
CA CYS A 142 -8.92 -14.02 -20.23
C CYS A 142 -9.86 -15.04 -19.57
N HIS A 143 -10.86 -14.53 -18.85
CA HIS A 143 -11.97 -15.34 -18.36
C HIS A 143 -12.79 -15.92 -19.55
N PRO A 144 -13.39 -17.14 -19.45
CA PRO A 144 -14.13 -17.76 -20.56
C PRO A 144 -15.30 -16.94 -21.13
N HIS A 145 -15.85 -16.01 -20.34
CA HIS A 145 -16.96 -15.14 -20.72
C HIS A 145 -16.54 -13.66 -20.75
N LEU A 146 -15.44 -13.37 -21.45
CA LEU A 146 -14.95 -12.01 -21.62
C LEU A 146 -16.01 -11.12 -22.27
N THR A 147 -16.31 -9.98 -21.64
CA THR A 147 -17.23 -8.97 -22.17
C THR A 147 -16.46 -7.80 -22.77
N SER A 148 -16.90 -7.24 -23.91
CA SER A 148 -16.33 -6.00 -24.45
C SER A 148 -17.23 -4.77 -24.26
N VAL A 149 -16.60 -3.64 -23.92
CA VAL A 149 -17.28 -2.35 -23.75
C VAL A 149 -16.49 -1.25 -24.45
N LEU A 150 -17.20 -0.46 -25.26
CA LEU A 150 -16.69 0.82 -25.77
C LEU A 150 -17.08 1.90 -24.78
N LEU A 151 -16.11 2.64 -24.25
CA LEU A 151 -16.33 3.70 -23.29
C LEU A 151 -16.71 5.00 -24.02
N TYR A 152 -17.75 5.66 -23.52
CA TYR A 152 -18.17 6.98 -23.96
C TYR A 152 -18.09 7.92 -22.75
N PRO A 153 -16.88 8.34 -22.36
CA PRO A 153 -16.70 9.22 -21.22
C PRO A 153 -17.40 10.57 -21.47
N GLU A 154 -18.07 11.08 -20.44
CA GLU A 154 -18.64 12.42 -20.45
C GLU A 154 -17.49 13.42 -20.32
N TYR A 155 -17.20 14.12 -21.42
CA TYR A 155 -16.33 15.29 -21.39
C TYR A 155 -17.17 16.48 -20.97
N GLY A 156 -16.80 17.17 -19.89
CA GLY A 156 -17.49 18.39 -19.45
C GLY A 156 -17.54 19.42 -20.57
N ILE A 157 -18.58 20.27 -20.56
CA ILE A 157 -18.67 21.46 -21.41
C ILE A 157 -17.73 22.52 -20.83
N GLU A 158 -16.43 22.27 -20.86
CA GLU A 158 -15.44 23.32 -20.65
C GLU A 158 -14.75 23.56 -21.99
N GLU A 159 -15.13 24.70 -22.59
CA GLU A 159 -14.42 25.35 -23.67
C GLU A 159 -13.00 25.69 -23.19
N ASP A 160 -12.09 24.76 -23.38
CA ASP A 160 -10.66 25.06 -23.46
C ASP A 160 -10.08 24.27 -24.63
N ILE A 161 -10.47 24.69 -25.83
CA ILE A 161 -9.52 24.72 -26.95
C ILE A 161 -8.49 25.79 -26.60
N ILE A 162 -7.68 25.53 -25.57
CA ILE A 162 -6.44 26.26 -25.37
C ILE A 162 -5.58 25.83 -26.55
N ASN A 163 -5.28 26.78 -27.42
CA ASN A 163 -4.25 26.66 -28.44
C ASN A 163 -3.06 25.92 -27.84
N LEU A 164 -2.89 24.66 -28.24
CA LEU A 164 -1.64 23.95 -28.07
C LEU A 164 -0.59 24.82 -28.75
N LYS A 165 0.20 25.54 -27.94
CA LYS A 165 1.61 25.60 -28.29
C LYS A 165 2.02 24.14 -28.27
N GLU A 166 2.16 23.57 -29.46
CA GLU A 166 3.02 22.43 -29.69
C GLU A 166 4.32 22.77 -28.97
N THR A 167 4.48 22.26 -27.75
CA THR A 167 5.83 22.07 -27.24
C THR A 167 6.34 20.94 -28.11
N ASP A 168 7.07 21.32 -29.16
CA ASP A 168 7.97 20.50 -29.94
C ASP A 168 9.02 19.87 -29.01
N SER A 169 8.58 19.03 -28.06
CA SER A 169 9.44 17.99 -27.53
C SER A 169 9.17 16.79 -28.41
N GLU A 170 9.80 16.75 -29.59
CA GLU A 170 10.10 15.48 -30.24
C GLU A 170 10.58 14.54 -29.13
N GLY A 171 9.80 13.49 -28.85
CA GLY A 171 9.89 12.73 -27.61
C GLY A 171 11.28 12.12 -27.45
N ASN A 172 12.13 12.78 -26.67
CA ASN A 172 13.50 12.33 -26.44
C ASN A 172 13.46 10.87 -25.96
N PRO A 173 14.19 9.94 -26.63
CA PRO A 173 14.26 8.56 -26.20
C PRO A 173 14.77 8.49 -24.77
N LEU A 174 14.15 7.62 -23.95
CA LEU A 174 14.67 7.35 -22.62
C LEU A 174 16.00 6.63 -22.73
N GLN A 175 16.98 7.09 -21.96
CA GLN A 175 18.25 6.40 -21.86
C GLN A 175 18.09 5.18 -20.96
N SER A 176 18.11 4.00 -21.59
CA SER A 176 18.02 2.72 -20.92
C SER A 176 19.37 2.21 -20.41
N HIS A 177 19.30 1.24 -19.50
CA HIS A 177 20.42 0.63 -18.81
C HIS A 177 20.20 -0.88 -18.72
N SER A 178 21.27 -1.66 -18.81
CA SER A 178 21.17 -3.13 -18.69
C SER A 178 20.56 -3.55 -17.35
N ASP A 179 21.05 -2.91 -16.28
CA ASP A 179 20.79 -3.28 -14.89
C ASP A 179 20.49 -2.03 -14.07
N VAL A 180 19.29 -1.97 -13.52
CA VAL A 180 18.78 -0.84 -12.72
C VAL A 180 18.53 -1.31 -11.29
N VAL A 181 18.75 -0.43 -10.30
CA VAL A 181 18.41 -0.67 -8.90
C VAL A 181 17.49 0.40 -8.35
N VAL A 182 16.57 -0.01 -7.48
CA VAL A 182 15.72 0.88 -6.67
C VAL A 182 15.58 0.30 -5.25
N GLY A 183 15.50 1.18 -4.25
CA GLY A 183 15.31 0.80 -2.85
C GLY A 183 14.08 1.50 -2.26
N GLY A 184 13.37 0.83 -1.38
CA GLY A 184 12.17 1.40 -0.77
C GLY A 184 11.54 0.52 0.30
N THR A 185 10.58 1.07 1.03
CA THR A 185 9.79 0.28 1.98
C THR A 185 8.74 -0.57 1.26
N PHE A 186 8.17 -0.04 0.16
CA PHE A 186 7.12 -0.71 -0.63
C PHE A 186 5.96 -1.23 0.24
N ASP A 187 5.66 -0.52 1.34
CA ASP A 187 4.52 -0.80 2.21
C ASP A 187 3.25 -0.35 1.50
N ARG A 188 2.28 -1.27 1.37
CA ARG A 188 0.99 -1.06 0.70
C ARG A 188 1.13 -0.34 -0.63
N LEU A 189 1.58 -1.07 -1.65
CA LEU A 189 1.91 -0.57 -2.98
C LEU A 189 0.86 0.42 -3.56
N HIS A 190 1.12 1.71 -3.41
CA HIS A 190 0.28 2.81 -3.89
C HIS A 190 0.84 3.43 -5.17
N ASN A 191 0.10 4.37 -5.77
CA ASN A 191 0.39 4.91 -7.10
C ASN A 191 1.77 5.55 -7.23
N ALA A 192 2.30 6.23 -6.19
CA ALA A 192 3.68 6.73 -6.22
C ALA A 192 4.74 5.62 -6.36
N HIS A 193 4.57 4.47 -5.70
CA HIS A 193 5.44 3.31 -5.93
C HIS A 193 5.28 2.75 -7.34
N LYS A 194 4.05 2.70 -7.85
CA LYS A 194 3.79 2.18 -9.21
C LYS A 194 4.44 3.04 -10.27
N ILE A 195 4.41 4.37 -10.12
CA ILE A 195 5.15 5.31 -10.98
C ILE A 195 6.64 5.00 -10.92
N LEU A 196 7.22 4.94 -9.73
CA LEU A 196 8.65 4.64 -9.53
C LEU A 196 9.06 3.33 -10.20
N LEU A 197 8.31 2.25 -9.95
CA LEU A 197 8.60 0.92 -10.49
C LEU A 197 8.35 0.85 -12.00
N SER A 198 7.31 1.51 -12.53
CA SER A 198 7.07 1.58 -13.97
C SER A 198 8.20 2.33 -14.69
N VAL A 199 8.70 3.44 -14.14
CA VAL A 199 9.88 4.14 -14.69
C VAL A 199 11.12 3.24 -14.61
N CYS A 200 11.35 2.54 -13.49
CA CYS A 200 12.44 1.57 -13.38
C CYS A 200 12.35 0.49 -14.47
N CYS A 201 11.15 -0.05 -14.72
CA CYS A 201 10.91 -1.05 -15.77
C CYS A 201 11.17 -0.51 -17.19
N LEU A 202 10.90 0.77 -17.46
CA LEU A 202 11.20 1.40 -18.75
C LEU A 202 12.71 1.61 -18.95
N LEU A 203 13.42 1.98 -17.88
CA LEU A 203 14.86 2.20 -17.91
C LEU A 203 15.67 0.90 -17.93
N SER A 204 15.07 -0.25 -17.58
CA SER A 204 15.74 -1.54 -17.48
C SER A 204 15.62 -2.36 -18.76
N GLU A 205 16.73 -2.87 -19.28
CA GLU A 205 16.73 -3.75 -20.46
C GLU A 205 16.79 -5.24 -20.09
N ARG A 206 17.57 -5.59 -19.04
CA ARG A 206 17.80 -6.99 -18.63
C ARG A 206 17.27 -7.28 -17.24
N ARG A 207 17.65 -6.48 -16.25
CA ARG A 207 17.42 -6.78 -14.83
C ARG A 207 17.05 -5.54 -14.03
N LEU A 208 16.07 -5.68 -13.14
CA LEU A 208 15.74 -4.70 -12.11
C LEU A 208 15.94 -5.33 -10.73
N LEU A 209 16.85 -4.76 -9.94
CA LEU A 209 17.08 -5.11 -8.54
C LEU A 209 16.24 -4.20 -7.65
N ILE A 210 15.41 -4.79 -6.78
CA ILE A 210 14.57 -4.07 -5.84
C ILE A 210 14.97 -4.42 -4.40
N GLY A 211 15.55 -3.45 -3.71
CA GLY A 211 15.82 -3.53 -2.28
C GLY A 211 14.58 -3.18 -1.45
N VAL A 212 14.01 -4.17 -0.78
CA VAL A 212 12.82 -4.02 0.06
C VAL A 212 13.24 -3.89 1.52
N ALA A 213 12.98 -2.73 2.12
CA ALA A 213 13.39 -2.44 3.49
C ALA A 213 12.79 -3.44 4.49
N ASP A 214 13.62 -3.91 5.42
CA ASP A 214 13.23 -4.85 6.46
C ASP A 214 14.04 -4.60 7.75
N LYS A 215 13.59 -5.21 8.86
CA LYS A 215 14.26 -5.15 10.18
C LYS A 215 14.62 -3.73 10.61
N GLU A 216 15.90 -3.44 10.78
CA GLU A 216 16.48 -2.22 11.34
C GLU A 216 16.04 -0.95 10.60
N LEU A 217 15.79 -1.02 9.28
CA LEU A 217 15.31 0.13 8.51
C LEU A 217 13.86 0.53 8.81
N LEU A 218 13.08 -0.37 9.43
CA LEU A 218 11.69 -0.12 9.79
C LEU A 218 11.54 0.49 11.19
N ASP A 219 12.58 0.45 12.01
CA ASP A 219 12.46 0.74 13.44
C ASP A 219 12.08 2.19 13.79
N ASN A 220 12.47 3.12 12.92
CA ASN A 220 12.20 4.55 13.07
C ASN A 220 11.05 5.04 12.17
N LYS A 221 10.34 4.13 11.50
CA LYS A 221 9.21 4.51 10.65
C LYS A 221 7.99 4.82 11.51
N ALA A 222 7.29 5.90 11.17
CA ALA A 222 6.02 6.24 11.82
C ALA A 222 5.00 5.11 11.65
N LEU A 223 4.35 4.71 12.74
CA LEU A 223 3.38 3.61 12.79
C LEU A 223 3.95 2.29 12.23
N LYS A 224 5.19 1.93 12.58
CA LYS A 224 5.87 0.74 12.03
C LYS A 224 5.10 -0.57 12.25
N GLU A 225 4.30 -0.64 13.31
CA GLU A 225 3.41 -1.76 13.63
C GLU A 225 2.30 -1.96 12.59
N LEU A 226 1.99 -0.96 11.76
CA LEU A 226 1.01 -1.05 10.67
C LEU A 226 1.63 -1.38 9.31
N ILE A 227 2.96 -1.49 9.24
CA ILE A 227 3.68 -1.89 8.02
C ILE A 227 3.37 -3.36 7.74
N GLU A 228 3.08 -3.68 6.47
CA GLU A 228 2.83 -5.07 6.08
C GLU A 228 4.08 -5.95 6.25
N PRO A 229 3.92 -7.24 6.64
CA PRO A 229 5.03 -8.18 6.73
C PRO A 229 5.85 -8.24 5.43
N TYR A 230 7.15 -8.51 5.55
CA TYR A 230 8.08 -8.53 4.43
C TYR A 230 7.57 -9.42 3.28
N GLU A 231 7.13 -10.64 3.59
CA GLU A 231 6.66 -11.61 2.60
C GLU A 231 5.47 -11.08 1.81
N LYS A 232 4.52 -10.43 2.49
CA LYS A 232 3.33 -9.84 1.86
C LYS A 232 3.68 -8.67 0.95
N ARG A 233 4.65 -7.83 1.35
CA ARG A 233 5.13 -6.72 0.52
C ARG A 233 5.83 -7.24 -0.73
N VAL A 234 6.69 -8.24 -0.58
CA VAL A 234 7.39 -8.89 -1.71
C VAL A 234 6.41 -9.58 -2.65
N GLU A 235 5.41 -10.30 -2.13
CA GLU A 235 4.39 -10.96 -2.94
C GLU A 235 3.63 -9.95 -3.83
N LYS A 236 3.12 -8.87 -3.23
CA LYS A 236 2.41 -7.81 -3.98
C LYS A 236 3.30 -7.11 -5.00
N LEU A 237 4.55 -6.84 -4.62
CA LEU A 237 5.54 -6.22 -5.50
C LEU A 237 5.84 -7.14 -6.70
N ALA A 238 6.13 -8.42 -6.46
CA ALA A 238 6.38 -9.40 -7.51
C ALA A 238 5.18 -9.53 -8.45
N GLN A 239 3.97 -9.63 -7.90
CA GLN A 239 2.73 -9.69 -8.66
C GLN A 239 2.56 -8.47 -9.58
N PHE A 240 2.81 -7.26 -9.05
CA PHE A 240 2.77 -6.02 -9.85
C PHE A 240 3.80 -6.03 -10.98
N LEU A 241 5.06 -6.39 -10.69
CA LEU A 241 6.15 -6.37 -11.66
C LEU A 241 5.92 -7.37 -12.81
N VAL A 242 5.50 -8.59 -12.49
CA VAL A 242 5.19 -9.63 -13.48
C VAL A 242 4.01 -9.23 -14.36
N ASP A 243 2.98 -8.58 -13.80
CA ASP A 243 1.88 -8.04 -14.60
C ASP A 243 2.36 -6.90 -15.52
N VAL A 244 3.18 -6.00 -15.02
CA VAL A 244 3.58 -4.76 -15.72
C VAL A 244 4.60 -5.01 -16.83
N LYS A 245 5.65 -5.79 -16.59
CA LYS A 245 6.71 -6.06 -17.58
C LYS A 245 7.31 -7.47 -17.41
N PRO A 246 6.57 -8.53 -17.77
CA PRO A 246 6.98 -9.92 -17.55
C PRO A 246 8.28 -10.34 -18.27
N SER A 247 8.73 -9.58 -19.27
CA SER A 247 9.95 -9.87 -20.02
C SER A 247 11.25 -9.48 -19.30
N LEU A 248 11.17 -8.77 -18.17
CA LEU A 248 12.32 -8.29 -17.41
C LEU A 248 12.69 -9.25 -16.27
N GLY A 249 13.99 -9.41 -15.98
CA GLY A 249 14.45 -10.13 -14.80
C GLY A 249 14.31 -9.30 -13.52
N TYR A 250 13.80 -9.90 -12.44
CA TYR A 250 13.58 -9.21 -11.16
C TYR A 250 14.34 -9.88 -10.01
N ASP A 251 15.19 -9.10 -9.33
CA ASP A 251 15.86 -9.50 -8.11
C ASP A 251 15.25 -8.73 -6.93
N ILE A 252 14.31 -9.34 -6.20
CA ILE A 252 13.70 -8.72 -5.01
C ILE A 252 14.41 -9.24 -3.77
N VAL A 253 15.06 -8.33 -3.02
CA VAL A 253 15.94 -8.70 -1.92
C VAL A 253 15.62 -7.89 -0.66
N PRO A 254 15.75 -8.48 0.54
CA PRO A 254 15.63 -7.72 1.79
C PRO A 254 16.85 -6.81 1.96
N ILE A 255 16.63 -5.58 2.44
CA ILE A 255 17.71 -4.68 2.86
C ILE A 255 17.51 -4.28 4.32
N SER A 256 18.57 -4.42 5.12
CA SER A 256 18.62 -4.00 6.52
C SER A 256 19.44 -2.72 6.72
N ASP A 257 20.10 -2.23 5.68
CA ASP A 257 20.85 -0.98 5.66
C ASP A 257 20.51 -0.14 4.41
N PRO A 258 20.78 1.18 4.42
CA PRO A 258 20.39 2.06 3.31
C PRO A 258 21.07 1.77 1.96
N PHE A 259 22.10 0.93 1.91
CA PHE A 259 22.88 0.64 0.71
C PHE A 259 22.48 -0.70 0.09
N GLY A 260 22.36 -1.76 0.90
CA GLY A 260 22.06 -3.11 0.41
C GLY A 260 23.03 -3.57 -0.70
N PRO A 261 22.59 -4.35 -1.70
CA PRO A 261 23.46 -4.85 -2.76
C PRO A 261 23.98 -3.76 -3.71
N SER A 262 23.46 -2.53 -3.63
CA SER A 262 23.85 -1.45 -4.54
C SER A 262 25.32 -1.05 -4.40
N ILE A 263 25.98 -1.42 -3.29
CA ILE A 263 27.42 -1.15 -3.05
C ILE A 263 28.32 -2.37 -3.24
N THR A 264 27.75 -3.50 -3.63
CA THR A 264 28.49 -4.77 -3.85
C THR A 264 28.30 -5.33 -5.25
N ASP A 265 27.19 -5.04 -5.92
CA ASP A 265 26.91 -5.52 -7.28
C ASP A 265 27.60 -4.61 -8.34
N PRO A 266 28.59 -5.14 -9.09
CA PRO A 266 29.30 -4.39 -10.13
C PRO A 266 28.54 -4.28 -11.46
N GLU A 267 27.50 -5.10 -11.68
CA GLU A 267 26.74 -5.12 -12.93
C GLU A 267 25.77 -3.93 -13.01
N LEU A 268 25.28 -3.44 -11.87
CA LEU A 268 24.38 -2.28 -11.80
C LEU A 268 24.94 -1.05 -12.52
N LYS A 269 24.10 -0.39 -13.32
CA LYS A 269 24.45 0.80 -14.13
C LYS A 269 23.69 2.06 -13.74
N CYS A 270 22.50 1.91 -13.16
CA CYS A 270 21.62 3.03 -12.83
C CYS A 270 20.93 2.78 -11.49
N ILE A 271 20.81 3.83 -10.67
CA ILE A 271 19.96 3.87 -9.48
C ILE A 271 18.83 4.87 -9.72
N VAL A 272 17.59 4.42 -9.51
CA VAL A 272 16.42 5.29 -9.60
C VAL A 272 16.05 5.75 -8.21
N VAL A 273 15.89 7.06 -8.05
CA VAL A 273 15.58 7.73 -6.78
C VAL A 273 14.44 8.72 -6.99
N SER A 274 13.67 8.98 -5.93
CA SER A 274 12.81 10.17 -5.89
C SER A 274 13.63 11.42 -5.57
N GLU A 275 13.07 12.60 -5.79
CA GLU A 275 13.66 13.88 -5.35
C GLU A 275 14.08 13.84 -3.86
N GLU A 276 13.27 13.21 -3.02
CA GLU A 276 13.52 13.07 -1.57
C GLU A 276 14.70 12.16 -1.24
N THR A 277 14.95 11.17 -2.09
CA THR A 277 15.99 10.15 -1.89
C THR A 277 17.22 10.38 -2.76
N GLN A 278 17.31 11.53 -3.46
CA GLN A 278 18.44 11.92 -4.30
C GLN A 278 19.79 11.87 -3.54
N LYS A 279 19.81 12.40 -2.31
CA LYS A 279 20.99 12.33 -1.42
C LYS A 279 21.37 10.89 -1.06
N GLY A 280 20.40 9.98 -1.00
CA GLY A 280 20.63 8.55 -0.82
C GLY A 280 21.40 7.95 -2.00
N GLY A 281 21.01 8.28 -3.23
CA GLY A 281 21.74 7.87 -4.44
C GLY A 281 23.18 8.38 -4.48
N GLN A 282 23.41 9.63 -4.07
CA GLN A 282 24.76 10.19 -3.95
C GLN A 282 25.60 9.45 -2.89
N SER A 283 24.98 9.12 -1.75
CA SER A 283 25.63 8.33 -0.69
C SER A 283 26.03 6.93 -1.18
N VAL A 284 25.17 6.28 -1.97
CA VAL A 284 25.48 4.99 -2.62
C VAL A 284 26.71 5.13 -3.53
N ASN A 285 26.77 6.14 -4.39
CA ASN A 285 27.93 6.34 -5.27
C ASN A 285 29.22 6.59 -4.50
N LYS A 286 29.18 7.37 -3.42
CA LYS A 286 30.34 7.56 -2.54
C LYS A 286 30.85 6.22 -1.99
N ARG A 287 29.95 5.38 -1.46
CA ARG A 287 30.32 4.06 -0.92
C ARG A 287 30.76 3.07 -2.01
N ARG A 288 30.20 3.16 -3.22
CA ARG A 288 30.65 2.38 -4.38
C ARG A 288 32.10 2.69 -4.73
N LEU A 289 32.47 3.97 -4.78
CA LEU A 289 33.85 4.38 -5.03
C LEU A 289 34.80 3.89 -3.93
N GLU A 290 34.40 3.99 -2.66
CA GLU A 290 35.14 3.43 -1.50
C GLU A 290 35.36 1.92 -1.65
N ASN A 291 34.42 1.20 -2.26
CA ASN A 291 34.47 -0.24 -2.51
C ASN A 291 35.13 -0.60 -3.87
N GLY A 292 35.67 0.36 -4.63
CA GLY A 292 36.30 0.12 -5.93
C GLY A 292 35.32 -0.19 -7.08
N LEU A 293 34.05 0.18 -6.94
CA LEU A 293 33.02 0.05 -7.97
C LEU A 293 32.81 1.37 -8.72
N SER A 294 32.36 1.29 -9.98
CA SER A 294 31.97 2.47 -10.76
C SER A 294 30.70 3.10 -10.21
N GLU A 295 30.58 4.42 -10.30
CA GLU A 295 29.35 5.13 -9.96
C GLU A 295 28.15 4.65 -10.79
N LEU A 296 26.97 4.66 -10.18
CA LEU A 296 25.69 4.47 -10.85
C LEU A 296 25.24 5.81 -11.42
N ARG A 297 24.64 5.78 -12.61
CA ARG A 297 23.86 6.92 -13.06
C ARG A 297 22.67 7.09 -12.10
N ILE A 298 22.51 8.29 -11.56
CA ILE A 298 21.32 8.62 -10.75
C ILE A 298 20.23 9.10 -11.70
N HIS A 299 19.10 8.40 -11.72
CA HIS A 299 17.89 8.85 -12.40
C HIS A 299 16.88 9.30 -11.36
N GLU A 300 16.56 10.59 -11.35
CA GLU A 300 15.63 11.18 -10.42
C GLU A 300 14.23 11.26 -11.02
N ILE A 301 13.23 10.85 -10.25
CA ILE A 301 11.83 11.00 -10.60
C ILE A 301 11.14 12.04 -9.72
N GLN A 302 10.23 12.80 -10.32
CA GLN A 302 9.33 13.69 -9.61
C GLN A 302 8.18 12.86 -9.03
N LEU A 303 7.94 12.98 -7.72
CA LEU A 303 6.80 12.33 -7.07
C LEU A 303 5.55 13.20 -7.18
N VAL A 304 4.40 12.54 -7.37
CA VAL A 304 3.09 13.19 -7.53
C VAL A 304 2.55 13.66 -6.17
N THR A 305 1.90 14.83 -6.16
CA THR A 305 1.21 15.41 -5.01
C THR A 305 -0.11 14.69 -4.69
N ASP A 306 -0.46 14.58 -3.40
CA ASP A 306 -1.67 13.92 -2.92
C ASP A 306 -2.88 14.88 -2.98
N PRO A 307 -3.89 14.61 -3.84
CA PRO A 307 -5.08 15.46 -3.94
C PRO A 307 -6.01 15.37 -2.72
N LYS A 308 -5.80 14.40 -1.82
CA LYS A 308 -6.65 14.12 -0.63
C LYS A 308 -5.98 14.48 0.71
N HIS A 309 -4.94 15.32 0.71
CA HIS A 309 -4.26 15.72 1.93
C HIS A 309 -5.23 16.43 2.91
N SER A 310 -5.15 16.09 4.20
CA SER A 310 -5.75 16.86 5.29
C SER A 310 -4.73 17.86 5.85
N GLU A 311 -5.14 18.88 6.61
CA GLU A 311 -4.25 19.92 7.17
C GLU A 311 -3.07 19.37 8.02
N ASN A 312 -3.13 18.10 8.44
CA ASN A 312 -2.11 17.43 9.25
C ASN A 312 -1.35 16.30 8.51
N GLU A 313 -1.57 16.13 7.21
CA GLU A 313 -0.87 15.15 6.37
C GLU A 313 0.20 15.81 5.49
N GLU A 314 1.26 15.07 5.16
CA GLU A 314 2.19 15.49 4.11
C GLU A 314 1.43 15.69 2.80
N GLU A 315 1.73 16.75 2.04
CA GLU A 315 1.11 17.04 0.73
C GLU A 315 1.35 15.95 -0.34
N LYS A 316 2.08 14.88 -0.01
CA LYS A 316 2.57 13.86 -0.94
C LYS A 316 2.09 12.46 -0.56
N ILE A 317 1.90 11.63 -1.58
CA ILE A 317 1.48 10.23 -1.41
C ILE A 317 2.67 9.40 -0.89
N SER A 318 2.71 9.16 0.43
CA SER A 318 3.76 8.39 1.09
C SER A 318 3.18 7.17 1.82
N SER A 319 3.98 6.13 2.02
CA SER A 319 3.52 4.97 2.82
C SER A 319 3.14 5.39 4.25
N SER A 320 3.72 6.48 4.77
CA SER A 320 3.39 7.03 6.08
C SER A 320 1.99 7.65 6.12
N SER A 321 1.58 8.41 5.09
CA SER A 321 0.22 8.97 5.03
C SER A 321 -0.84 7.86 4.96
N PHE A 322 -0.57 6.79 4.21
CA PHE A 322 -1.44 5.60 4.20
C PHE A 322 -1.60 4.96 5.58
N ARG A 323 -0.53 4.82 6.35
CA ARG A 323 -0.63 4.26 7.72
C ARG A 323 -1.41 5.18 8.65
N ASN A 324 -1.25 6.51 8.53
CA ASN A 324 -2.04 7.46 9.30
C ASN A 324 -3.55 7.31 9.00
N ARG A 325 -3.92 7.13 7.72
CA ARG A 325 -5.32 6.91 7.30
C ARG A 325 -5.94 5.61 7.83
N LEU A 326 -5.13 4.65 8.28
CA LEU A 326 -5.63 3.44 8.94
C LEU A 326 -6.06 3.70 10.38
N LEU A 327 -5.60 4.78 11.02
CA LEU A 327 -6.00 5.11 12.38
C LEU A 327 -7.51 5.39 12.42
N GLY A 328 -8.20 4.78 13.40
CA GLY A 328 -9.66 4.85 13.51
C GLY A 328 -10.42 3.88 12.61
N THR A 329 -9.74 3.16 11.70
CA THR A 329 -10.36 2.08 10.90
C THR A 329 -10.21 0.73 11.59
N LEU A 330 -11.05 -0.23 11.19
CA LEU A 330 -10.96 -1.60 11.68
C LEU A 330 -9.80 -2.33 10.99
N LEU A 331 -8.66 -2.45 11.67
CA LEU A 331 -7.46 -3.09 11.12
C LEU A 331 -7.61 -4.60 10.90
N LYS A 332 -8.42 -5.26 11.73
CA LYS A 332 -8.73 -6.68 11.66
C LYS A 332 -10.15 -6.90 12.15
N THR A 333 -10.88 -7.80 11.49
CA THR A 333 -12.18 -8.24 11.99
C THR A 333 -12.05 -8.79 13.41
N PRO A 334 -12.85 -8.32 14.37
CA PRO A 334 -12.86 -8.82 15.73
C PRO A 334 -13.09 -10.33 15.73
N ALA A 335 -12.22 -11.07 16.42
CA ALA A 335 -12.42 -12.50 16.62
C ALA A 335 -13.47 -12.71 17.71
N GLU A 336 -14.39 -13.64 17.50
CA GLU A 336 -15.35 -14.02 18.54
C GLU A 336 -14.61 -14.66 19.71
N ASN A 337 -14.95 -14.23 20.93
CA ASN A 337 -14.43 -14.83 22.16
C ASN A 337 -15.59 -15.53 22.89
N PRO A 338 -15.69 -16.87 22.82
CA PRO A 338 -16.78 -17.62 23.44
C PRO A 338 -16.87 -17.46 24.96
N SER A 339 -15.78 -17.02 25.61
CA SER A 339 -15.73 -16.83 27.07
C SER A 339 -16.27 -15.48 27.55
N MET A 340 -16.65 -14.58 26.63
CA MET A 340 -17.20 -13.27 26.92
C MET A 340 -18.63 -13.18 26.41
N PRO A 341 -19.52 -12.44 27.10
CA PRO A 341 -20.87 -12.24 26.60
C PRO A 341 -20.84 -11.45 25.28
N SER A 342 -21.77 -11.73 24.36
CA SER A 342 -21.88 -11.02 23.08
C SER A 342 -22.33 -9.57 23.24
N ARG A 343 -22.94 -9.25 24.39
CA ARG A 343 -23.24 -7.89 24.83
C ARG A 343 -22.90 -7.74 26.31
N PRO A 344 -22.28 -6.61 26.69
CA PRO A 344 -21.89 -5.50 25.83
C PRO A 344 -20.70 -5.82 24.93
N TYR A 345 -20.55 -5.03 23.86
CA TYR A 345 -19.34 -5.07 23.06
C TYR A 345 -18.18 -4.52 23.90
N VAL A 346 -17.09 -5.27 23.99
CA VAL A 346 -15.95 -4.96 24.84
C VAL A 346 -14.76 -4.51 23.99
N ILE A 347 -14.23 -3.32 24.27
CA ILE A 347 -13.08 -2.76 23.55
C ILE A 347 -11.89 -2.66 24.52
N GLY A 348 -10.70 -3.08 24.10
CA GLY A 348 -9.45 -2.91 24.87
C GLY A 348 -8.68 -1.66 24.44
N LEU A 349 -8.31 -0.74 25.34
CA LEU A 349 -7.48 0.45 25.07
C LEU A 349 -6.14 0.29 25.74
N THR A 350 -5.14 0.01 24.92
CA THR A 350 -3.75 -0.12 25.37
C THR A 350 -2.87 0.94 24.71
N GLY A 351 -1.64 1.08 25.18
CA GLY A 351 -0.69 2.09 24.72
C GLY A 351 0.32 2.45 25.80
N GLY A 352 1.46 3.00 25.39
CA GLY A 352 2.54 3.41 26.30
C GLY A 352 2.13 4.52 27.28
N SER A 353 3.02 4.79 28.24
CA SER A 353 2.85 5.96 29.11
C SER A 353 2.82 7.25 28.28
N GLY A 354 1.92 8.18 28.63
CA GLY A 354 1.76 9.45 27.91
C GLY A 354 1.06 9.36 26.55
N SER A 355 0.59 8.19 26.11
CA SER A 355 -0.06 8.02 24.79
C SER A 355 -1.50 8.58 24.71
N GLY A 356 -2.00 9.22 25.78
CA GLY A 356 -3.33 9.85 25.79
C GLY A 356 -4.51 8.92 26.02
N LYS A 357 -4.30 7.66 26.46
CA LYS A 357 -5.39 6.68 26.70
C LYS A 357 -6.50 7.22 27.59
N SER A 358 -6.16 7.83 28.72
CA SER A 358 -7.14 8.40 29.65
C SER A 358 -7.97 9.54 29.04
N SER A 359 -7.45 10.24 28.02
CA SER A 359 -8.23 11.25 27.28
C SER A 359 -9.24 10.58 26.34
N ILE A 360 -8.83 9.52 25.63
CA ILE A 360 -9.72 8.73 24.78
C ILE A 360 -10.80 8.02 25.60
N ALA A 361 -10.44 7.42 26.75
CA ALA A 361 -11.38 6.80 27.69
C ALA A 361 -12.49 7.79 28.11
N LYS A 362 -12.13 9.02 28.48
CA LYS A 362 -13.10 10.08 28.82
C LYS A 362 -14.01 10.47 27.67
N ILE A 363 -13.51 10.44 26.42
CA ILE A 363 -14.32 10.71 25.24
C ILE A 363 -15.33 9.58 25.04
N LEU A 364 -14.90 8.32 25.17
CA LEU A 364 -15.78 7.16 25.08
C LEU A 364 -16.85 7.15 26.19
N GLU A 365 -16.49 7.52 27.41
CA GLU A 365 -17.44 7.68 28.53
C GLU A 365 -18.52 8.73 28.21
N LYS A 366 -18.13 9.88 27.65
CA LYS A 366 -19.08 10.91 27.19
C LYS A 366 -20.02 10.43 26.08
N LEU A 367 -19.59 9.45 25.29
CA LEU A 367 -20.40 8.80 24.26
C LEU A 367 -21.28 7.65 24.82
N GLY A 368 -21.22 7.39 26.13
CA GLY A 368 -22.06 6.41 26.82
C GLY A 368 -21.41 5.06 27.09
N ALA A 369 -20.09 4.92 26.88
CA ALA A 369 -19.37 3.72 27.29
C ALA A 369 -19.14 3.73 28.81
N ALA A 370 -19.26 2.58 29.47
CA ALA A 370 -18.76 2.40 30.82
C ALA A 370 -17.27 2.03 30.80
N LEU A 371 -16.52 2.62 31.72
CA LEU A 371 -15.07 2.48 31.83
C LEU A 371 -14.70 1.47 32.91
N ILE A 372 -13.94 0.44 32.52
CA ILE A 372 -13.25 -0.46 33.46
C ILE A 372 -11.76 -0.12 33.44
N ASP A 373 -11.31 0.49 34.53
CA ASP A 373 -9.95 0.95 34.77
C ASP A 373 -9.12 -0.17 35.45
N CYS A 374 -8.25 -0.84 34.69
CA CYS A 374 -7.49 -1.98 35.24
C CYS A 374 -6.42 -1.56 36.25
N ASP A 375 -5.96 -0.29 36.26
CA ASP A 375 -5.07 0.19 37.31
C ASP A 375 -5.80 0.23 38.65
N LYS A 376 -7.06 0.68 38.67
CA LYS A 376 -7.92 0.60 39.86
C LYS A 376 -8.20 -0.84 40.26
N LEU A 377 -8.50 -1.74 39.32
CA LEU A 377 -8.70 -3.15 39.62
C LEU A 377 -7.42 -3.81 40.17
N GLY A 378 -6.25 -3.44 39.64
CA GLY A 378 -4.95 -3.85 40.15
C GLY A 378 -4.80 -3.49 41.62
N HIS A 379 -5.04 -2.22 41.95
CA HIS A 379 -5.03 -1.76 43.35
C HIS A 379 -6.04 -2.52 44.23
N GLN A 380 -7.23 -2.82 43.72
CA GLN A 380 -8.26 -3.56 44.46
C GLN A 380 -7.88 -5.03 44.67
N SER A 381 -7.21 -5.65 43.70
CA SER A 381 -6.85 -7.07 43.73
C SER A 381 -6.03 -7.46 44.95
N TYR A 382 -5.21 -6.56 45.47
CA TYR A 382 -4.35 -6.77 46.62
C TYR A 382 -4.68 -5.84 47.81
N LYS A 383 -5.91 -5.34 47.90
CA LYS A 383 -6.41 -4.83 49.19
C LYS A 383 -6.64 -5.99 50.16
N PRO A 384 -6.68 -5.74 51.49
CA PRO A 384 -7.08 -6.78 52.44
C PRO A 384 -8.38 -7.48 52.02
N GLY A 385 -8.35 -8.81 51.94
CA GLY A 385 -9.45 -9.65 51.45
C GLY A 385 -9.52 -9.82 49.92
N GLY A 386 -8.66 -9.14 49.16
CA GLY A 386 -8.59 -9.25 47.70
C GLY A 386 -7.89 -10.52 47.20
N PRO A 387 -8.16 -10.96 45.95
CA PRO A 387 -7.69 -12.23 45.40
C PRO A 387 -6.16 -12.37 45.25
N ALA A 388 -5.41 -11.27 45.24
CA ALA A 388 -3.96 -11.24 45.13
C ALA A 388 -3.26 -10.90 46.45
N TYR A 389 -3.98 -10.48 47.50
CA TYR A 389 -3.40 -9.92 48.73
C TYR A 389 -2.39 -10.85 49.40
N GLN A 390 -2.81 -12.07 49.75
CA GLN A 390 -1.94 -13.01 50.45
C GLN A 390 -0.76 -13.45 49.58
N LYS A 391 -0.99 -13.70 48.29
CA LYS A 391 0.06 -14.11 47.34
C LYS A 391 1.14 -13.05 47.17
N VAL A 392 0.76 -11.78 47.16
CA VAL A 392 1.73 -10.66 47.09
C VAL A 392 2.55 -10.58 48.37
N ILE A 393 1.94 -10.81 49.55
CA ILE A 393 2.68 -10.85 50.83
C ILE A 393 3.62 -12.05 50.89
N ASP A 394 3.16 -13.23 50.44
CA ASP A 394 3.97 -14.45 50.45
C ASP A 394 5.22 -14.31 49.56
N GLU A 395 5.08 -13.61 48.41
CA GLU A 395 6.18 -13.39 47.47
C GLU A 395 7.13 -12.26 47.91
N PHE A 396 6.58 -11.12 48.37
CA PHE A 396 7.37 -9.91 48.63
C PHE A 396 7.65 -9.66 50.11
N GLY A 397 7.17 -10.50 51.02
CA GLY A 397 7.37 -10.38 52.46
C GLY A 397 6.35 -9.49 53.15
N THR A 398 6.36 -9.48 54.49
CA THR A 398 5.44 -8.67 55.31
C THR A 398 5.89 -7.21 55.44
N ASP A 399 7.10 -6.87 55.03
CA ASP A 399 7.67 -5.51 55.08
C ASP A 399 7.02 -4.55 54.07
N ILE A 400 6.22 -5.07 53.13
CA ILE A 400 5.40 -4.28 52.21
C ILE A 400 4.00 -3.98 52.76
N VAL A 401 3.67 -4.38 53.99
CA VAL A 401 2.36 -4.14 54.61
C VAL A 401 2.45 -2.94 55.56
N CYS A 402 1.52 -1.99 55.41
CA CYS A 402 1.34 -0.84 56.30
C CYS A 402 0.78 -1.27 57.67
N GLU A 403 0.84 -0.38 58.66
CA GLU A 403 0.26 -0.62 59.99
C GLU A 403 -1.26 -0.84 59.96
N ASP A 404 -1.96 -0.27 58.96
CA ASP A 404 -3.40 -0.45 58.74
C ASP A 404 -3.75 -1.76 57.99
N GLY A 405 -2.76 -2.61 57.74
CA GLY A 405 -2.92 -3.88 57.01
C GLY A 405 -2.97 -3.73 55.49
N THR A 406 -2.96 -2.51 54.94
CA THR A 406 -2.95 -2.32 53.48
C THR A 406 -1.54 -2.50 52.90
N ILE A 407 -1.45 -2.79 51.60
CA ILE A 407 -0.16 -2.90 50.92
C ILE A 407 0.43 -1.50 50.65
N ASN A 408 1.68 -1.29 51.08
CA ASN A 408 2.48 -0.12 50.77
C ASN A 408 2.97 -0.18 49.32
N ARG A 409 2.25 0.50 48.43
CA ARG A 409 2.58 0.59 47.00
C ARG A 409 3.98 1.14 46.73
N ARG A 410 4.49 2.06 47.55
CA ARG A 410 5.86 2.59 47.38
C ARG A 410 6.92 1.54 47.71
N ALA A 411 6.66 0.69 48.70
CA ALA A 411 7.55 -0.40 49.07
C ALA A 411 7.56 -1.52 48.01
N ILE A 412 6.40 -1.85 47.43
CA ILE A 412 6.37 -2.76 46.27
C ILE A 412 7.09 -2.13 45.08
N ALA A 413 6.77 -0.88 44.74
CA ALA A 413 7.39 -0.14 43.65
C ALA A 413 8.93 -0.14 43.77
N SER A 414 9.49 0.11 44.96
CA SER A 414 10.95 0.10 45.16
C SER A 414 11.57 -1.29 45.00
N LYS A 415 10.81 -2.38 45.22
CA LYS A 415 11.27 -3.76 44.99
C LYS A 415 11.20 -4.20 43.52
N VAL A 416 10.22 -3.69 42.76
CA VAL A 416 9.96 -4.14 41.38
C VAL A 416 10.48 -3.21 40.29
N PHE A 417 10.53 -1.89 40.52
CA PHE A 417 11.05 -0.95 39.52
C PHE A 417 12.55 -1.14 39.34
N GLY A 418 12.98 -1.31 38.08
CA GLY A 418 14.37 -1.58 37.72
C GLY A 418 14.78 -3.05 37.83
N ASN A 419 13.91 -3.94 38.34
CA ASN A 419 14.15 -5.38 38.43
C ASN A 419 13.10 -6.17 37.62
N LYS A 420 13.47 -6.64 36.43
CA LYS A 420 12.57 -7.34 35.51
C LYS A 420 12.00 -8.64 36.10
N ASP A 421 12.79 -9.38 36.88
CA ASP A 421 12.35 -10.64 37.47
C ASP A 421 11.33 -10.41 38.58
N GLN A 422 11.58 -9.43 39.46
CA GLN A 422 10.64 -9.05 40.51
C GLN A 422 9.34 -8.49 39.93
N LEU A 423 9.43 -7.63 38.90
CA LEU A 423 8.26 -7.12 38.20
C LEU A 423 7.44 -8.26 37.60
N LYS A 424 8.10 -9.23 36.96
CA LYS A 424 7.43 -10.40 36.40
C LYS A 424 6.69 -11.20 37.47
N ARG A 425 7.31 -11.45 38.63
CA ARG A 425 6.67 -12.18 39.74
C ARG A 425 5.43 -11.46 40.28
N LEU A 426 5.49 -10.13 40.39
CA LEU A 426 4.32 -9.35 40.76
C LEU A 426 3.21 -9.46 39.70
N THR A 427 3.55 -9.29 38.41
CA THR A 427 2.56 -9.35 37.32
C THR A 427 1.94 -10.74 37.16
N ASP A 428 2.72 -11.81 37.37
CA ASP A 428 2.23 -13.20 37.32
C ASP A 428 1.16 -13.47 38.39
N ILE A 429 1.19 -12.74 39.52
CA ILE A 429 0.19 -12.82 40.59
C ILE A 429 -1.00 -11.89 40.28
N VAL A 430 -0.72 -10.64 39.91
CA VAL A 430 -1.72 -9.57 39.84
C VAL A 430 -2.54 -9.62 38.54
N TRP A 431 -1.95 -9.93 37.38
CA TRP A 431 -2.67 -9.93 36.10
C TRP A 431 -3.82 -10.95 36.04
N PRO A 432 -3.66 -12.21 36.51
CA PRO A 432 -4.80 -13.14 36.58
C PRO A 432 -5.91 -12.64 37.50
N ALA A 433 -5.56 -11.98 38.60
CA ALA A 433 -6.53 -11.41 39.53
C ALA A 433 -7.30 -10.23 38.91
N ILE A 434 -6.59 -9.31 38.23
CA ILE A 434 -7.20 -8.22 37.46
C ILE A 434 -8.15 -8.79 36.41
N ALA A 435 -7.72 -9.80 35.64
CA ALA A 435 -8.53 -10.40 34.58
C ALA A 435 -9.84 -11.01 35.12
N THR A 436 -9.83 -11.58 36.33
CA THR A 436 -11.04 -12.09 36.99
C THR A 436 -11.98 -10.95 37.38
N LEU A 437 -11.47 -9.94 38.10
CA LEU A 437 -12.26 -8.77 38.51
C LEU A 437 -12.84 -8.02 37.30
N ALA A 438 -12.05 -7.90 36.25
CA ALA A 438 -12.44 -7.37 34.95
C ALA A 438 -13.63 -8.11 34.36
N LYS A 439 -13.57 -9.45 34.30
CA LYS A 439 -14.66 -10.29 33.78
C LYS A 439 -15.93 -10.18 34.62
N GLU A 440 -15.79 -10.05 35.94
CA GLU A 440 -16.92 -9.83 36.85
C GLU A 440 -17.58 -8.49 36.58
N ALA A 441 -16.81 -7.40 36.50
CA ALA A 441 -17.31 -6.07 36.14
C ALA A 441 -18.02 -6.06 34.77
N VAL A 442 -17.53 -6.84 33.80
CA VAL A 442 -18.22 -7.00 32.52
C VAL A 442 -19.57 -7.69 32.63
N LYS A 443 -19.65 -8.75 33.42
CA LYS A 443 -20.91 -9.46 33.63
C LYS A 443 -21.93 -8.60 34.36
N GLU A 444 -21.50 -7.81 35.33
CA GLU A 444 -22.35 -6.87 36.05
C GLU A 444 -22.93 -5.81 35.12
N ALA A 445 -22.09 -5.11 34.35
CA ALA A 445 -22.59 -4.11 33.41
C ALA A 445 -23.35 -4.71 32.20
N ALA A 446 -23.15 -6.00 31.87
CA ALA A 446 -24.02 -6.72 30.94
C ALA A 446 -25.44 -6.92 31.47
N ALA A 447 -25.58 -7.19 32.77
CA ALA A 447 -26.89 -7.28 33.43
C ALA A 447 -27.60 -5.92 33.48
N GLU A 448 -26.84 -4.82 33.49
CA GLU A 448 -27.36 -3.44 33.49
C GLU A 448 -27.58 -2.86 32.08
N GLY A 449 -27.13 -3.53 31.02
CA GLY A 449 -27.35 -3.15 29.61
C GLY A 449 -26.39 -2.09 29.05
N ILE A 450 -25.20 -1.91 29.62
CA ILE A 450 -24.26 -0.81 29.31
C ILE A 450 -23.10 -1.29 28.43
N PHE A 451 -22.71 -0.53 27.40
CA PHE A 451 -21.53 -0.81 26.55
C PHE A 451 -20.21 -0.64 27.32
N LEU A 452 -19.27 -1.58 27.27
CA LEU A 452 -18.08 -1.56 28.14
C LEU A 452 -16.76 -1.47 27.38
N HIS A 453 -15.79 -0.80 28.00
CA HIS A 453 -14.42 -0.71 27.52
C HIS A 453 -13.43 -1.07 28.66
N PHE A 454 -12.42 -1.89 28.34
CA PHE A 454 -11.28 -2.25 29.20
C PHE A 454 -10.02 -1.47 28.86
N GLU A 455 -9.41 -0.83 29.83
CA GLU A 455 -8.03 -0.34 29.72
C GLU A 455 -7.09 -1.40 30.34
N PRO A 456 -6.43 -2.31 29.60
CA PRO A 456 -5.45 -3.24 30.17
C PRO A 456 -4.27 -2.50 30.84
N PRO A 457 -3.65 -3.10 31.88
CA PRO A 457 -2.50 -2.53 32.56
C PRO A 457 -1.24 -2.45 31.70
#